data_AF-A0A8C2G0E1-F1
#
_entry.id   AF-A0A8C2G0E1-F1
#
_cell.length_a   1.000
_cell.length_b   1.000
_cell.length_c   1.000
_cell.angle_alpha   90.00
_cell.angle_beta   90.00
_cell.angle_gamma   90.00
#
_symmetry.space_group_name_H-M   'P 1'
#
loop_
_entity.id
_entity.type
_entity.pdbx_description
1 polymer ?
#
loop_
_entity_poly.entity_id
_entity_poly.type
_entity_poly.pdbx_seq_one_letter_code
_entity_poly.pdbx_strand_id
1 'polypeptide(L)'
;MYRPSLLITDSFNASYVQPRRKQRDEQLLTNVMETLRGDGNVLIAVDTAGRVLELAQLLDQIWRTKDAGLGVYSLALLNNVSYNVVEFSKSQVEWMSDKLMRCFEDKRNNPFQFRHLSLCHSLSDLSRVPSPKVVLCSQPDLESGFSRELFIQWCQDAKNSVILTYRTTPGTLARYLIDTPGEKRIELEIRKRCRLEGRELEEYVEKEKMKKEAAKKQEQAKEVDMDSSDESDMEDDLEQPAVVKTKHHDLMMKGEGGRKGSFFKQAKKSYPMFPTHEERLKWDEYGEIIRPEEFLVPELQATEEEKSKLESGLTNGEEPMEQDLSDVPTKCTSITQTLEIRARVTYIDYEGRSDGDSIKKIINQMKPRQLIIVHGPPEASQDLAESCKAFSGKDIKVYVPKLQETVDATSETHIYQVRLKDSLVSSLQFCKAKDMELAWIDGVLDMRVEKVDTGVIPEMGDAKEETEDGEPAVDVTPDLTTEPSAAANQQAMKTLFGEDEREISEESDVIPTLEPLPAQEVPGHQSVFINEPRLSDFKQVLLREGIQAEFVGGVLVCNNLVAVRRTEAGRICLEGCHCDDYYRIRELLYQQYAVV
;
A
#
# COMPACT_ATOMS: atom_id res chain seq x y z
N MET A 1 -4.61 -21.54 -11.48
CA MET A 1 -5.39 -20.59 -10.67
C MET A 1 -4.92 -20.75 -9.24
N TYR A 2 -4.37 -19.71 -8.63
CA TYR A 2 -3.78 -19.79 -7.29
C TYR A 2 -4.88 -19.98 -6.25
N ARG A 3 -4.74 -21.01 -5.40
CA ARG A 3 -5.63 -21.27 -4.26
C ARG A 3 -4.93 -20.78 -2.99
N PRO A 4 -5.33 -19.64 -2.40
CA PRO A 4 -4.64 -19.09 -1.24
C PRO A 4 -4.89 -19.94 0.01
N SER A 5 -3.88 -20.02 0.89
CA SER A 5 -4.00 -20.66 2.20
C SER A 5 -4.95 -19.87 3.11
N LEU A 6 -4.81 -18.54 3.12
CA LEU A 6 -5.63 -17.62 3.91
C LEU A 6 -6.10 -16.47 3.01
N LEU A 7 -7.39 -16.11 3.12
CA LEU A 7 -7.95 -14.90 2.53
C LEU A 7 -8.55 -14.03 3.64
N ILE A 8 -8.14 -12.76 3.70
CA ILE A 8 -8.74 -11.75 4.58
C ILE A 8 -9.52 -10.79 3.68
N THR A 9 -10.81 -10.61 3.95
CA THR A 9 -11.69 -9.79 3.09
C THR A 9 -12.69 -8.99 3.91
N ASP A 10 -13.19 -7.89 3.36
CA ASP A 10 -14.24 -7.10 3.98
C ASP A 10 -15.63 -7.69 3.70
N SER A 11 -16.62 -7.24 4.46
CA SER A 11 -18.04 -7.65 4.27
C SER A 11 -18.98 -6.45 4.21
N PHE A 12 -18.45 -5.25 3.98
CA PHE A 12 -19.23 -4.02 4.01
C PHE A 12 -20.39 -4.02 3.01
N ASN A 13 -20.17 -4.62 1.83
CA ASN A 13 -21.16 -4.72 0.74
C ASN A 13 -21.72 -6.13 0.51
N ALA A 14 -21.50 -7.07 1.43
CA ALA A 14 -21.88 -8.47 1.22
C ALA A 14 -23.40 -8.67 0.99
N SER A 15 -24.23 -7.87 1.66
CA SER A 15 -25.69 -7.87 1.47
C SER A 15 -26.19 -6.75 0.55
N TYR A 16 -25.29 -5.90 0.03
CA TYR A 16 -25.66 -4.73 -0.75
C TYR A 16 -25.80 -5.07 -2.23
N VAL A 17 -26.97 -4.75 -2.79
CA VAL A 17 -27.26 -4.88 -4.22
C VAL A 17 -26.94 -3.57 -4.90
N GLN A 18 -25.83 -3.53 -5.62
CA GLN A 18 -25.36 -2.31 -6.27
C GLN A 18 -26.13 -2.06 -7.59
N PRO A 19 -26.64 -0.84 -7.82
CA PRO A 19 -27.20 -0.50 -9.13
C PRO A 19 -26.12 -0.47 -10.20
N ARG A 20 -26.50 -0.82 -11.44
CA ARG A 20 -25.56 -0.86 -12.56
C ARG A 20 -24.90 0.50 -12.78
N ARG A 21 -23.59 0.52 -13.03
CA ARG A 21 -22.82 1.76 -13.25
C ARG A 21 -23.49 2.73 -14.22
N LYS A 22 -23.93 2.24 -15.38
CA LYS A 22 -24.64 3.05 -16.39
C LYS A 22 -25.87 3.77 -15.84
N GLN A 23 -26.67 3.09 -15.01
CA GLN A 23 -27.87 3.66 -14.42
C GLN A 23 -27.53 4.77 -13.39
N ARG A 24 -26.44 4.59 -12.64
CA ARG A 24 -25.93 5.59 -11.70
C ARG A 24 -25.41 6.83 -12.43
N ASP A 25 -24.70 6.64 -13.53
CA ASP A 25 -24.20 7.73 -14.38
C ASP A 25 -25.35 8.54 -14.99
N GLU A 26 -26.40 7.87 -15.46
CA GLU A 26 -27.62 8.51 -15.95
C GLU A 26 -28.34 9.29 -14.84
N GLN A 27 -28.44 8.72 -13.64
CA GLN A 27 -29.05 9.38 -12.48
C GLN A 27 -28.26 10.62 -12.03
N LEU A 28 -26.92 10.52 -11.99
CA LEU A 28 -26.04 11.63 -11.66
C LEU A 28 -26.22 12.77 -12.66
N LEU A 29 -26.12 12.46 -13.96
CA LEU A 29 -26.27 13.45 -15.02
C LEU A 29 -27.66 14.10 -15.00
N THR A 30 -28.72 13.33 -14.79
CA THR A 30 -30.09 13.85 -14.71
C THR A 30 -30.23 14.83 -13.56
N ASN A 31 -29.73 14.48 -12.36
CA ASN A 31 -29.80 15.34 -11.19
C ASN A 31 -28.99 16.64 -11.39
N VAL A 32 -27.78 16.53 -11.92
CA VAL A 32 -26.92 17.68 -12.23
C VAL A 32 -27.60 18.61 -13.24
N MET A 33 -28.12 18.06 -14.34
CA MET A 33 -28.78 18.83 -15.41
C MET A 33 -30.06 19.52 -14.95
N GLU A 34 -30.90 18.83 -14.18
CA GLU A 34 -32.13 19.38 -13.63
C GLU A 34 -31.84 20.57 -12.70
N THR A 35 -30.84 20.41 -11.83
CA THR A 35 -30.42 21.45 -10.88
C THR A 35 -29.85 22.68 -11.59
N LEU A 36 -28.92 22.49 -12.55
CA LEU A 36 -28.28 23.59 -13.28
C LEU A 36 -29.29 24.37 -14.15
N ARG A 37 -30.25 23.67 -14.77
CA ARG A 37 -31.33 24.32 -15.54
C ARG A 37 -32.30 25.08 -14.65
N GLY A 38 -32.42 24.70 -13.38
CA GLY A 38 -33.16 25.41 -12.35
C GLY A 38 -32.43 26.63 -11.76
N ASP A 39 -31.27 27.00 -12.31
CA ASP A 39 -30.39 28.06 -11.80
C ASP A 39 -29.90 27.77 -10.36
N GLY A 40 -29.70 26.49 -10.05
CA GLY A 40 -29.19 26.00 -8.77
C GLY A 40 -27.75 25.49 -8.86
N ASN A 41 -27.04 25.52 -7.74
CA ASN A 41 -25.71 24.94 -7.62
C ASN A 41 -25.79 23.47 -7.19
N VAL A 42 -24.80 22.68 -7.63
CA VAL A 42 -24.67 21.27 -7.25
C VAL A 42 -23.42 21.11 -6.39
N LEU A 43 -23.60 20.65 -5.15
CA LEU A 43 -22.53 20.18 -4.29
C LEU A 43 -22.41 18.67 -4.44
N ILE A 44 -21.24 18.16 -4.78
CA ILE A 44 -20.95 16.72 -4.80
C ILE A 44 -19.89 16.45 -3.74
N ALA A 45 -20.28 15.77 -2.67
CA ALA A 45 -19.37 15.40 -1.60
C ALA A 45 -18.57 14.16 -2.01
N VAL A 46 -17.25 14.32 -2.12
CA VAL A 46 -16.30 13.31 -2.60
C VAL A 46 -15.07 13.26 -1.70
N ASP A 47 -14.26 12.24 -1.87
CA ASP A 47 -12.96 12.13 -1.21
C ASP A 47 -11.92 13.07 -1.84
N THR A 48 -10.77 13.19 -1.19
CA THR A 48 -9.75 14.19 -1.56
C THR A 48 -8.96 13.82 -2.82
N ALA A 49 -8.70 12.52 -3.06
CA ALA A 49 -7.76 12.09 -4.10
C ALA A 49 -8.07 10.73 -4.78
N GLY A 50 -9.02 9.94 -4.30
CA GLY A 50 -9.37 8.64 -4.88
C GLY A 50 -10.56 8.73 -5.85
N ARG A 51 -11.79 8.60 -5.35
CA ARG A 51 -13.03 8.60 -6.17
C ARG A 51 -13.31 9.93 -6.85
N VAL A 52 -12.78 11.02 -6.33
CA VAL A 52 -12.83 12.32 -7.01
C VAL A 52 -12.21 12.29 -8.40
N LEU A 53 -11.18 11.47 -8.63
CA LEU A 53 -10.56 11.34 -9.95
C LEU A 53 -11.51 10.67 -10.95
N GLU A 54 -12.25 9.65 -10.50
CA GLU A 54 -13.27 8.99 -11.31
C GLU A 54 -14.39 9.98 -11.69
N LEU A 55 -14.90 10.75 -10.73
CA LEU A 55 -15.98 11.70 -10.95
C LEU A 55 -15.54 12.93 -11.74
N ALA A 56 -14.36 13.47 -11.47
CA ALA A 56 -13.78 14.57 -12.25
C ALA A 56 -13.61 14.16 -13.71
N GLN A 57 -13.12 12.94 -13.95
CA GLN A 57 -12.95 12.44 -15.31
C GLN A 57 -14.29 12.17 -16.01
N LEU A 58 -15.26 11.60 -15.30
CA LEU A 58 -16.60 11.38 -15.83
C LEU A 58 -17.26 12.72 -16.21
N LEU A 59 -17.23 13.70 -15.32
CA LEU A 59 -17.86 15.01 -15.55
C LEU A 59 -17.14 15.80 -16.64
N ASP A 60 -15.81 15.87 -16.67
CA ASP A 60 -15.09 16.59 -17.73
C ASP A 60 -15.36 15.96 -19.12
N GLN A 61 -15.48 14.62 -19.22
CA GLN A 61 -15.88 13.96 -20.47
C GLN A 61 -17.30 14.33 -20.91
N ILE A 62 -18.24 14.39 -19.97
CA ILE A 62 -19.61 14.83 -20.25
C ILE A 62 -19.64 16.30 -20.69
N TRP A 63 -18.85 17.17 -20.04
CA TRP A 63 -18.75 18.59 -20.39
C TRP A 63 -18.18 18.84 -21.78
N ARG A 64 -17.26 17.98 -22.25
CA ARG A 64 -16.74 18.01 -23.63
C ARG A 64 -17.79 17.65 -24.68
N THR A 65 -18.84 16.92 -24.29
CA THR A 65 -19.86 16.42 -25.21
C THR A 65 -20.86 17.54 -25.53
N LYS A 66 -20.82 18.06 -26.76
CA LYS A 66 -21.65 19.22 -27.19
C LYS A 66 -23.16 18.97 -27.05
N ASP A 67 -23.61 17.73 -27.22
CA ASP A 67 -25.03 17.35 -27.14
C ASP A 67 -25.62 17.56 -25.74
N ALA A 68 -24.78 17.59 -24.70
CA ALA A 68 -25.23 17.82 -23.33
C ALA A 68 -25.56 19.30 -23.05
N GLY A 69 -25.03 20.25 -23.82
CA GLY A 69 -25.23 21.69 -23.59
C GLY A 69 -24.67 22.22 -22.26
N LEU A 70 -23.83 21.43 -21.59
CA LEU A 70 -23.29 21.73 -20.26
C LEU A 70 -22.10 22.72 -20.26
N GLY A 71 -21.50 22.97 -21.43
CA GLY A 71 -20.33 23.84 -21.55
C GLY A 71 -20.55 25.31 -21.16
N VAL A 72 -21.80 25.73 -20.93
CA VAL A 72 -22.15 27.06 -20.40
C VAL A 72 -21.99 27.13 -18.88
N TYR A 73 -22.07 25.99 -18.19
CA TYR A 73 -22.01 25.90 -16.74
C TYR A 73 -20.60 25.58 -16.26
N SER A 74 -20.23 26.16 -15.12
CA SER A 74 -18.90 25.96 -14.55
C SER A 74 -18.81 24.67 -13.74
N LEU A 75 -17.68 23.98 -13.88
CA LEU A 75 -17.33 22.79 -13.11
C LEU A 75 -16.09 23.11 -12.28
N ALA A 76 -16.14 22.87 -10.97
CA ALA A 76 -15.06 23.20 -10.06
C ALA A 76 -14.67 22.01 -9.16
N LEU A 77 -13.38 21.91 -8.84
CA LEU A 77 -12.83 21.00 -7.83
C LEU A 77 -12.34 21.84 -6.66
N LEU A 78 -13.00 21.73 -5.51
CA LEU A 78 -12.63 22.47 -4.30
C LEU A 78 -11.98 21.55 -3.27
N ASN A 79 -10.68 21.73 -3.08
CA ASN A 79 -9.86 21.00 -2.12
C ASN A 79 -8.63 21.85 -1.76
N ASN A 80 -8.16 21.78 -0.51
CA ASN A 80 -6.94 22.46 -0.04
C ASN A 80 -5.71 22.17 -0.90
N VAL A 81 -5.67 20.97 -1.52
CA VAL A 81 -4.56 20.48 -2.34
C VAL A 81 -5.04 20.03 -3.74
N SER A 82 -6.07 20.68 -4.27
CA SER A 82 -6.70 20.32 -5.56
C SER A 82 -5.70 20.22 -6.72
N TYR A 83 -4.75 21.17 -6.81
CA TYR A 83 -3.69 21.17 -7.83
C TYR A 83 -2.82 19.91 -7.77
N ASN A 84 -2.23 19.61 -6.60
CA ASN A 84 -1.34 18.46 -6.42
C ASN A 84 -2.04 17.13 -6.73
N VAL A 85 -3.31 17.00 -6.33
CA VAL A 85 -4.10 15.79 -6.63
C VAL A 85 -4.19 15.54 -8.13
N VAL A 86 -4.52 16.57 -8.90
CA VAL A 86 -4.63 16.45 -10.36
C VAL A 86 -3.25 16.25 -10.99
N GLU A 87 -2.22 16.93 -10.51
CA GLU A 87 -0.87 16.84 -11.06
C GLU A 87 -0.24 15.46 -10.85
N PHE A 88 -0.36 14.86 -9.66
CA PHE A 88 0.10 13.49 -9.43
C PHE A 88 -0.70 12.45 -10.22
N SER A 89 -1.99 12.70 -10.43
CA SER A 89 -2.82 11.80 -11.25
C SER A 89 -2.38 11.80 -12.73
N LYS A 90 -1.84 12.92 -13.22
CA LYS A 90 -1.29 13.00 -14.58
C LYS A 90 -0.02 12.18 -14.75
N SER A 91 0.80 12.03 -13.71
CA SER A 91 2.05 11.26 -13.79
C SER A 91 1.85 9.75 -13.61
N GLN A 92 0.82 9.33 -12.88
CA GLN A 92 0.55 7.92 -12.53
C GLN A 92 -0.46 7.23 -13.47
N VAL A 93 -0.32 7.43 -14.78
CA VAL A 93 -1.27 6.89 -15.78
C VAL A 93 -1.12 5.36 -15.93
N GLU A 94 0.05 4.82 -15.64
CA GLU A 94 0.37 3.39 -15.69
C GLU A 94 -0.41 2.55 -14.66
N TRP A 95 -0.87 3.18 -13.58
CA TRP A 95 -1.71 2.54 -12.55
C TRP A 95 -3.20 2.55 -12.89
N MET A 96 -3.57 3.16 -14.02
CA MET A 96 -4.96 3.31 -14.44
C MET A 96 -5.40 2.14 -15.33
N SER A 97 -6.71 2.07 -15.61
CA SER A 97 -7.25 1.02 -16.48
C SER A 97 -6.59 1.01 -17.87
N ASP A 98 -6.42 -0.18 -18.46
CA ASP A 98 -5.90 -0.36 -19.83
C ASP A 98 -6.58 0.53 -20.87
N LYS A 99 -7.89 0.80 -20.69
CA LYS A 99 -8.64 1.68 -21.58
C LYS A 99 -8.11 3.12 -21.55
N LEU A 100 -7.78 3.63 -20.37
CA LEU A 100 -7.18 4.95 -20.20
C LEU A 100 -5.73 4.97 -20.68
N MET A 101 -4.97 3.91 -20.38
CA MET A 101 -3.59 3.75 -20.83
C MET A 101 -3.48 3.78 -22.38
N ARG A 102 -4.31 2.99 -23.08
CA ARG A 102 -4.36 3.00 -24.55
C ARG A 102 -4.77 4.35 -25.12
N CYS A 103 -5.70 5.06 -24.48
CA CYS A 103 -6.09 6.40 -24.94
C CYS A 103 -4.92 7.40 -24.85
N PHE A 104 -4.06 7.25 -23.83
CA PHE A 104 -2.87 8.06 -23.67
C PHE A 104 -1.81 7.72 -24.72
N GLU A 105 -1.54 6.43 -24.95
CA GLU A 105 -0.60 5.94 -25.98
C GLU A 105 -1.02 6.40 -27.40
N ASP A 106 -2.29 6.22 -27.76
CA ASP A 106 -2.79 6.48 -29.12
C ASP A 106 -2.90 7.98 -29.42
N LYS A 107 -3.43 8.76 -28.47
CA LYS A 107 -3.80 10.17 -28.70
C LYS A 107 -2.82 11.17 -28.10
N ARG A 108 -1.81 10.69 -27.36
CA ARG A 108 -0.86 11.52 -26.58
C ARG A 108 -1.57 12.58 -25.73
N ASN A 109 -2.77 12.28 -25.26
CA ASN A 109 -3.57 13.19 -24.46
C ASN A 109 -3.77 12.60 -23.08
N ASN A 110 -3.32 13.34 -22.06
CA ASN A 110 -3.44 12.89 -20.69
C ASN A 110 -4.92 12.90 -20.27
N PRO A 111 -5.46 11.77 -19.76
CA PRO A 111 -6.83 11.71 -19.26
C PRO A 111 -7.16 12.77 -18.22
N PHE A 112 -6.21 13.11 -17.35
CA PHE A 112 -6.36 14.07 -16.24
C PHE A 112 -5.97 15.50 -16.62
N GLN A 113 -5.69 15.76 -17.90
CA GLN A 113 -5.63 17.13 -18.42
C GLN A 113 -7.06 17.62 -18.65
N PHE A 114 -7.67 18.11 -17.58
CA PHE A 114 -9.02 18.66 -17.60
C PHE A 114 -9.07 20.00 -18.35
N ARG A 115 -10.16 20.23 -19.09
CA ARG A 115 -10.35 21.48 -19.86
C ARG A 115 -11.45 22.35 -19.29
N HIS A 116 -12.44 21.73 -18.63
CA HIS A 116 -13.61 22.42 -18.09
C HIS A 116 -13.59 22.48 -16.57
N LEU A 117 -12.74 21.69 -15.91
CA LEU A 117 -12.60 21.66 -14.45
C LEU A 117 -11.71 22.82 -13.96
N SER A 118 -12.30 23.78 -13.27
CA SER A 118 -11.57 24.83 -12.55
C SER A 118 -11.11 24.31 -11.18
N LEU A 119 -9.82 24.37 -10.90
CA LEU A 119 -9.26 23.98 -9.62
C LEU A 119 -9.37 25.16 -8.64
N CYS A 120 -9.89 24.92 -7.45
CA CYS A 120 -10.04 25.91 -6.39
C CYS A 120 -9.42 25.38 -5.09
N HIS A 121 -8.76 26.26 -4.34
CA HIS A 121 -8.09 25.92 -3.06
C HIS A 121 -8.75 26.60 -1.87
N SER A 122 -9.49 27.68 -2.11
CA SER A 122 -10.23 28.42 -1.11
C SER A 122 -11.68 28.69 -1.54
N LEU A 123 -12.53 29.04 -0.57
CA LEU A 123 -13.88 29.55 -0.86
C LEU A 123 -13.85 30.85 -1.67
N SER A 124 -12.79 31.66 -1.52
CA SER A 124 -12.59 32.89 -2.28
C SER A 124 -12.40 32.58 -3.76
N ASP A 125 -11.62 31.56 -4.11
CA ASP A 125 -11.43 31.14 -5.50
C ASP A 125 -12.74 30.63 -6.09
N LEU A 126 -13.47 29.82 -5.32
CA LEU A 126 -14.76 29.30 -5.75
C LEU A 126 -15.78 30.42 -6.00
N SER A 127 -15.73 31.52 -5.23
CA SER A 127 -16.63 32.66 -5.41
C SER A 127 -16.41 33.40 -6.74
N ARG A 128 -15.21 33.31 -7.33
CA ARG A 128 -14.89 33.90 -8.65
C ARG A 128 -15.48 33.08 -9.80
N VAL A 129 -15.84 31.82 -9.56
CA VAL A 129 -16.45 30.94 -10.56
C VAL A 129 -17.92 31.35 -10.76
N PRO A 130 -18.40 31.53 -12.01
CA PRO A 130 -19.79 31.89 -12.30
C PRO A 130 -20.81 30.88 -11.76
N SER A 131 -21.97 31.36 -11.32
CA SER A 131 -23.14 30.50 -11.05
C SER A 131 -24.05 30.41 -12.28
N PRO A 132 -24.77 29.29 -12.49
CA PRO A 132 -24.79 28.09 -11.66
C PRO A 132 -23.58 27.18 -11.93
N LYS A 133 -23.10 26.50 -10.87
CA LYS A 133 -21.89 25.68 -10.90
C LYS A 133 -22.06 24.32 -10.25
N VAL A 134 -21.23 23.38 -10.67
CA VAL A 134 -21.06 22.06 -10.03
C VAL A 134 -19.72 22.05 -9.32
N VAL A 135 -19.73 21.68 -8.03
CA VAL A 135 -18.51 21.65 -7.21
C VAL A 135 -18.31 20.26 -6.63
N LEU A 136 -17.18 19.65 -6.99
CA LEU A 136 -16.64 18.47 -6.34
C LEU A 136 -15.89 18.94 -5.08
N CYS A 137 -16.39 18.61 -3.90
CA CYS A 137 -15.81 19.06 -2.64
C CYS A 137 -15.20 17.92 -1.85
N SER A 138 -14.00 18.16 -1.31
CA SER A 138 -13.34 17.20 -0.43
C SER A 138 -14.09 17.01 0.89
N GLN A 139 -13.91 15.81 1.47
CA GLN A 139 -14.62 15.29 2.65
C GLN A 139 -16.04 14.79 2.32
N PRO A 140 -16.22 13.48 2.13
CA PRO A 140 -17.52 12.90 1.78
C PRO A 140 -18.47 12.81 2.98
N ASP A 141 -17.97 12.97 4.21
CA ASP A 141 -18.72 12.80 5.46
C ASP A 141 -19.48 14.04 5.92
N LEU A 142 -19.23 15.19 5.29
CA LEU A 142 -19.76 16.50 5.68
C LEU A 142 -19.40 16.89 7.13
N GLU A 143 -18.34 16.31 7.70
CA GLU A 143 -17.93 16.63 9.07
C GLU A 143 -16.94 17.79 9.14
N SER A 144 -16.15 18.01 8.09
CA SER A 144 -15.17 19.10 8.08
C SER A 144 -14.86 19.59 6.68
N GLY A 145 -14.08 20.67 6.60
CA GLY A 145 -13.62 21.24 5.34
C GLY A 145 -14.72 21.90 4.51
N PHE A 146 -14.43 22.08 3.22
CA PHE A 146 -15.27 22.85 2.32
C PHE A 146 -16.62 22.21 2.03
N SER A 147 -16.71 20.88 2.04
CA SER A 147 -17.97 20.16 1.83
C SER A 147 -18.99 20.51 2.93
N ARG A 148 -18.55 20.58 4.20
CA ARG A 148 -19.41 21.03 5.32
C ARG A 148 -19.79 22.50 5.18
N GLU A 149 -18.83 23.38 4.87
CA GLU A 149 -19.09 24.82 4.74
C GLU A 149 -20.06 25.15 3.61
N LEU A 150 -19.88 24.54 2.44
CA LEU A 150 -20.79 24.71 1.30
C LEU A 150 -22.16 24.09 1.56
N PHE A 151 -22.22 22.94 2.23
CA PHE A 151 -23.49 22.36 2.63
C PHE A 151 -24.27 23.33 3.52
N ILE A 152 -23.65 23.92 4.54
CA ILE A 152 -24.30 24.92 5.41
C ILE A 152 -24.82 26.11 4.60
N GLN A 153 -24.03 26.61 3.64
CA GLN A 153 -24.42 27.74 2.79
C GLN A 153 -25.55 27.41 1.83
N TRP A 154 -25.57 26.21 1.25
CA TRP A 154 -26.44 25.86 0.11
C TRP A 154 -27.66 25.05 0.50
N CYS A 155 -27.67 24.39 1.67
CA CYS A 155 -28.75 23.48 2.09
C CYS A 155 -30.12 24.18 2.27
N GLN A 156 -30.15 25.48 2.53
CA GLN A 156 -31.39 26.23 2.77
C GLN A 156 -32.11 26.68 1.49
N ASP A 157 -31.46 26.58 0.33
CA ASP A 157 -32.06 26.93 -0.96
C ASP A 157 -32.60 25.67 -1.65
N ALA A 158 -33.87 25.70 -2.03
CA ALA A 158 -34.56 24.59 -2.69
C ALA A 158 -34.09 24.35 -4.14
N LYS A 159 -33.42 25.33 -4.76
CA LYS A 159 -32.87 25.17 -6.10
C LYS A 159 -31.59 24.33 -6.12
N ASN A 160 -30.87 24.28 -5.01
CA ASN A 160 -29.60 23.58 -4.93
C ASN A 160 -29.80 22.08 -4.75
N SER A 161 -28.80 21.31 -5.20
CA SER A 161 -28.72 19.87 -4.97
C SER A 161 -27.43 19.49 -4.27
N VAL A 162 -27.53 18.57 -3.31
CA VAL A 162 -26.40 17.96 -2.59
C VAL A 162 -26.37 16.48 -2.95
N ILE A 163 -25.30 16.06 -3.61
CA ILE A 163 -25.09 14.69 -4.06
C ILE A 163 -24.04 14.04 -3.16
N LEU A 164 -24.47 13.01 -2.43
CA LEU A 164 -23.60 12.20 -1.59
C LEU A 164 -23.15 10.99 -2.40
N THR A 165 -21.84 10.82 -2.55
CA THR A 165 -21.28 9.79 -3.44
C THR A 165 -20.78 8.55 -2.70
N TYR A 166 -20.69 8.63 -1.37
CA TYR A 166 -20.04 7.64 -0.54
C TYR A 166 -20.84 7.37 0.74
N ARG A 167 -20.95 6.11 1.15
CA ARG A 167 -21.52 5.74 2.45
C ARG A 167 -20.44 5.82 3.51
N THR A 168 -20.45 6.92 4.26
CA THR A 168 -19.51 7.18 5.35
C THR A 168 -19.87 6.41 6.61
N THR A 169 -19.00 6.52 7.61
CA THR A 169 -19.16 5.88 8.92
C THR A 169 -20.48 6.29 9.60
N PRO A 170 -21.19 5.35 10.26
CA PRO A 170 -22.32 5.68 11.13
C PRO A 170 -21.98 6.78 12.14
N GLY A 171 -22.90 7.73 12.32
CA GLY A 171 -22.72 8.88 13.22
C GLY A 171 -22.19 10.14 12.54
N THR A 172 -21.85 10.10 11.25
CA THR A 172 -21.51 11.30 10.46
C THR A 172 -22.75 11.96 9.87
N LEU A 173 -22.68 13.27 9.60
CA LEU A 173 -23.75 14.05 8.98
C LEU A 173 -24.17 13.47 7.62
N ALA A 174 -23.22 13.18 6.74
CA ALA A 174 -23.55 12.58 5.44
C ALA A 174 -24.26 11.25 5.60
N ARG A 175 -23.85 10.41 6.57
CA ARG A 175 -24.50 9.13 6.81
C ARG A 175 -25.93 9.29 7.30
N TYR A 176 -26.16 10.23 8.22
CA TYR A 176 -27.50 10.58 8.71
C TYR A 176 -28.43 11.05 7.58
N LEU A 177 -27.92 11.87 6.64
CA LEU A 177 -28.68 12.33 5.47
C LEU A 177 -29.03 11.19 4.50
N ILE A 178 -28.18 10.16 4.38
CA ILE A 178 -28.45 8.98 3.56
C ILE A 178 -29.54 8.12 4.20
N ASP A 179 -29.44 7.87 5.49
CA ASP A 179 -30.36 6.97 6.21
C ASP A 179 -31.73 7.63 6.47
N THR A 180 -31.79 8.97 6.57
CA THR A 180 -33.02 9.73 6.91
C THR A 180 -33.37 10.81 5.86
N PRO A 181 -33.77 10.44 4.63
CA PRO A 181 -33.96 11.39 3.52
C PRO A 181 -35.18 12.32 3.69
N GLY A 182 -36.04 12.11 4.69
CA GLY A 182 -37.25 12.89 4.94
C GLY A 182 -37.09 14.02 5.95
N GLU A 183 -35.99 14.07 6.69
CA GLU A 183 -35.80 15.02 7.78
C GLU A 183 -35.27 16.35 7.26
N LYS A 184 -36.03 17.41 7.51
CA LYS A 184 -35.77 18.75 6.95
C LYS A 184 -35.10 19.70 7.94
N ARG A 185 -34.85 19.28 9.18
CA ARG A 185 -34.25 20.14 10.20
C ARG A 185 -33.15 19.38 10.91
N ILE A 186 -31.99 20.01 10.98
CA ILE A 186 -30.81 19.43 11.64
C ILE A 186 -30.20 20.46 12.57
N GLU A 187 -29.74 20.01 13.72
CA GLU A 187 -28.94 20.81 14.64
C GLU A 187 -27.48 20.48 14.41
N LEU A 188 -26.68 21.49 14.05
CA LEU A 188 -25.27 21.33 13.74
C LEU A 188 -24.41 22.23 14.61
N GLU A 189 -23.32 21.66 15.12
CA GLU A 189 -22.22 22.43 15.68
C GLU A 189 -21.37 23.00 14.53
N ILE A 190 -21.37 24.32 14.37
CA ILE A 190 -20.58 25.00 13.34
C ILE A 190 -19.35 25.59 14.03
N ARG A 191 -18.18 25.15 13.57
CA ARG A 191 -16.89 25.68 14.02
C ARG A 191 -16.38 26.69 13.00
N LYS A 192 -16.17 27.92 13.45
CA LYS A 192 -15.63 29.00 12.62
C LYS A 192 -14.32 29.50 13.20
N ARG A 193 -13.31 29.57 12.34
CA ARG A 193 -12.03 30.21 12.63
C ARG A 193 -12.21 31.73 12.54
N CYS A 194 -11.98 32.42 13.65
CA CYS A 194 -12.07 33.88 13.77
C CYS A 194 -10.68 34.42 14.12
N ARG A 195 -10.31 35.58 13.56
CA ARG A 195 -9.06 36.28 13.91
C ARG A 195 -9.13 36.73 15.37
N LEU A 196 -8.01 36.65 16.10
CA LEU A 196 -7.92 37.21 17.44
C LEU A 196 -7.93 38.74 17.33
N GLU A 197 -8.76 39.41 18.14
CA GLU A 197 -8.89 40.87 18.16
C GLU A 197 -8.71 41.41 19.58
N GLY A 198 -8.11 42.60 19.71
CA GLY A 198 -7.94 43.30 20.98
C GLY A 198 -7.04 42.58 21.98
N ARG A 199 -7.50 42.46 23.23
CA ARG A 199 -6.73 41.89 24.36
C ARG A 199 -6.28 40.44 24.15
N GLU A 200 -7.07 39.62 23.46
CA GLU A 200 -6.70 38.23 23.19
C GLU A 200 -5.49 38.13 22.24
N LEU A 201 -5.35 39.10 21.32
CA LEU A 201 -4.21 39.19 20.41
C LEU A 201 -2.94 39.68 21.15
N GLU A 202 -3.09 40.67 22.03
CA GLU A 202 -1.99 41.18 22.87
C GLU A 202 -1.43 40.07 23.79
N GLU A 203 -2.31 39.34 24.47
CA GLU A 203 -1.91 38.21 25.32
C GLU A 203 -1.24 37.08 24.52
N TYR A 204 -1.72 36.81 23.31
CA TYR A 204 -1.09 35.82 22.42
C TYR A 204 0.32 36.25 22.00
N VAL A 205 0.49 37.51 21.58
CA VAL A 205 1.78 38.07 21.16
C VAL A 205 2.76 38.12 22.32
N GLU A 206 2.31 38.51 23.52
CA GLU A 206 3.13 38.48 24.74
C GLU A 206 3.55 37.06 25.10
N LYS A 207 2.63 36.09 25.01
CA LYS A 207 2.93 34.68 25.30
C LYS A 207 3.90 34.09 24.29
N GLU A 208 3.76 34.40 23.00
CA GLU A 208 4.71 34.01 21.97
C GLU A 208 6.08 34.66 22.16
N LYS A 209 6.12 35.94 22.54
CA LYS A 209 7.37 36.63 22.87
C LYS A 209 8.06 36.00 24.07
N MET A 210 7.32 35.68 25.13
CA MET A 210 7.83 34.96 26.31
C MET A 210 8.32 33.56 25.95
N LYS A 211 7.64 32.85 25.03
CA LYS A 211 8.07 31.54 24.53
C LYS A 211 9.36 31.63 23.73
N LYS A 212 9.48 32.61 22.84
CA LYS A 212 10.69 32.87 22.05
C LYS A 212 11.86 33.30 22.94
N GLU A 213 11.63 34.15 23.94
CA GLU A 213 12.64 34.53 24.93
C GLU A 213 13.04 33.35 25.81
N ALA A 214 12.11 32.46 26.19
CA ALA A 214 12.41 31.24 26.93
C ALA A 214 13.21 30.23 26.08
N ALA A 215 12.84 30.04 24.81
CA ALA A 215 13.57 29.20 23.86
C ALA A 215 15.00 29.72 23.65
N LYS A 216 15.15 31.04 23.42
CA LYS A 216 16.46 31.68 23.28
C LYS A 216 17.29 31.61 24.57
N LYS A 217 16.69 31.74 25.75
CA LYS A 217 17.37 31.54 27.03
C LYS A 217 17.74 30.08 27.26
N GLN A 218 16.95 29.14 26.78
CA GLN A 218 17.24 27.71 26.88
C GLN A 218 18.34 27.28 25.90
N GLU A 219 18.42 27.90 24.71
CA GLU A 219 19.54 27.78 23.79
C GLU A 219 20.81 28.43 24.37
N GLN A 220 20.73 29.65 24.89
CA GLN A 220 21.87 30.31 25.54
C GLN A 220 22.33 29.58 26.80
N ALA A 221 21.43 28.99 27.58
CA ALA A 221 21.81 28.15 28.72
C ALA A 221 22.51 26.86 28.29
N LYS A 222 22.12 26.28 27.14
CA LYS A 222 22.83 25.14 26.55
C LYS A 222 24.20 25.52 26.00
N GLU A 223 24.36 26.73 25.47
CA GLU A 223 25.66 27.25 25.02
C GLU A 223 26.56 27.60 26.21
N VAL A 224 26.03 28.21 27.27
CA VAL A 224 26.80 28.57 28.48
C VAL A 224 27.19 27.33 29.31
N ASP A 225 26.39 26.26 29.33
CA ASP A 225 26.81 24.96 29.91
C ASP A 225 27.96 24.30 29.11
N MET A 226 28.15 24.70 27.84
CA MET A 226 29.24 24.22 26.98
C MET A 226 30.49 25.10 27.09
N ASP A 227 30.34 26.40 27.33
CA ASP A 227 31.45 27.36 27.52
C ASP A 227 31.94 27.46 28.98
N SER A 228 31.11 27.10 29.97
CA SER A 228 31.51 27.11 31.39
C SER A 228 32.50 25.99 31.76
N SER A 229 32.83 25.09 30.82
CA SER A 229 33.89 24.10 30.99
C SER A 229 35.25 24.53 30.45
N ASP A 230 35.40 25.73 29.87
CA ASP A 230 36.61 26.07 29.10
C ASP A 230 37.25 27.44 29.42
N GLU A 231 37.14 27.96 30.65
CA GLU A 231 37.88 29.17 31.03
C GLU A 231 38.50 29.07 32.44
N SER A 232 39.69 28.47 32.51
CA SER A 232 40.72 28.90 33.45
C SER A 232 42.13 28.67 32.89
N ASP A 233 42.88 29.78 32.83
CA ASP A 233 44.33 29.94 32.71
C ASP A 233 44.97 29.94 31.32
N MET A 234 45.14 31.14 30.74
CA MET A 234 46.40 31.54 30.11
C MET A 234 46.76 33.00 30.44
N GLU A 235 47.74 33.17 31.33
CA GLU A 235 48.58 34.37 31.44
C GLU A 235 49.82 34.26 30.53
N ASP A 236 50.14 35.40 29.91
CA ASP A 236 51.47 35.99 29.67
C ASP A 236 52.20 35.86 28.31
N ASP A 237 52.35 37.05 27.70
CA ASP A 237 53.60 37.72 27.29
C ASP A 237 53.83 38.10 25.80
N LEU A 238 54.34 39.34 25.67
CA LEU A 238 55.07 40.02 24.55
C LEU A 238 54.35 40.98 23.55
N GLU A 239 54.42 42.26 23.95
CA GLU A 239 54.92 43.49 23.25
C GLU A 239 54.02 44.38 22.33
N GLN A 240 54.06 45.68 22.69
CA GLN A 240 53.35 46.92 22.28
C GLN A 240 53.98 47.62 21.03
N PRO A 241 53.56 48.85 20.55
CA PRO A 241 52.59 49.83 21.09
C PRO A 241 51.62 50.59 20.12
N ALA A 242 50.54 51.07 20.75
CA ALA A 242 49.91 52.42 20.71
C ALA A 242 49.24 53.01 19.44
N VAL A 243 47.95 53.41 19.57
CA VAL A 243 47.53 54.83 19.70
C VAL A 243 46.25 54.97 20.55
N VAL A 244 46.37 55.86 21.54
CA VAL A 244 45.50 56.39 22.62
C VAL A 244 44.16 57.02 22.19
N LYS A 245 43.08 56.85 23.00
CA LYS A 245 42.34 57.94 23.72
C LYS A 245 41.17 57.44 24.62
N THR A 246 41.52 57.28 25.90
CA THR A 246 40.84 57.67 27.16
C THR A 246 39.35 58.10 27.19
N LYS A 247 38.60 57.60 28.19
CA LYS A 247 38.20 58.36 29.42
C LYS A 247 37.44 57.53 30.49
N HIS A 248 38.06 57.46 31.67
CA HIS A 248 37.56 57.52 33.06
C HIS A 248 36.78 56.40 33.77
N HIS A 249 37.37 56.03 34.91
CA HIS A 249 37.00 55.14 36.02
C HIS A 249 35.94 55.73 36.97
N ASP A 250 35.20 54.89 37.73
CA ASP A 250 35.46 54.70 39.18
C ASP A 250 34.64 53.56 39.81
N LEU A 251 35.31 52.73 40.62
CA LEU A 251 34.76 51.65 41.43
C LEU A 251 34.94 52.05 42.91
N MET A 252 33.85 52.34 43.61
CA MET A 252 33.86 52.45 45.07
C MET A 252 33.31 51.16 45.70
N MET A 253 34.18 50.43 46.39
CA MET A 253 33.82 49.43 47.40
C MET A 253 33.21 50.14 48.62
N LYS A 254 32.12 49.59 49.14
CA LYS A 254 31.71 49.74 50.55
C LYS A 254 31.50 48.36 51.13
N GLY A 255 32.17 48.08 52.24
CA GLY A 255 32.31 46.76 52.81
C GLY A 255 31.30 46.38 53.89
N GLU A 256 31.67 45.23 54.47
CA GLU A 256 31.27 44.62 55.74
C GLU A 256 30.01 43.77 55.82
N GLY A 257 30.25 42.47 56.08
CA GLY A 257 29.68 41.82 57.26
C GLY A 257 28.92 40.52 57.01
N GLY A 258 29.49 39.38 57.46
CA GLY A 258 28.68 38.22 57.88
C GLY A 258 29.17 36.85 57.44
N ARG A 259 30.11 36.26 58.19
CA ARG A 259 30.40 34.80 58.18
C ARG A 259 29.27 34.01 58.84
N LYS A 260 28.93 32.82 58.31
CA LYS A 260 28.73 31.57 59.08
C LYS A 260 28.46 30.36 58.17
N GLY A 261 29.15 29.24 58.45
CA GLY A 261 28.58 27.89 58.33
C GLY A 261 29.14 26.95 57.25
N SER A 262 30.21 26.22 57.58
CA SER A 262 30.75 25.06 56.85
C SER A 262 30.02 23.77 57.26
N PHE A 263 29.77 22.80 56.35
CA PHE A 263 29.59 21.37 56.68
C PHE A 263 29.82 20.42 55.44
N PHE A 264 31.06 19.91 55.32
CA PHE A 264 31.50 18.59 54.82
C PHE A 264 31.01 17.99 53.47
N LYS A 265 31.97 17.73 52.55
CA LYS A 265 32.64 16.41 52.37
C LYS A 265 33.79 16.49 51.35
N GLN A 266 34.87 15.78 51.67
CA GLN A 266 36.19 15.77 51.02
C GLN A 266 36.22 14.98 49.71
N ALA A 267 36.80 15.56 48.65
CA ALA A 267 37.21 14.83 47.45
C ALA A 267 38.61 14.21 47.67
N LYS A 268 38.74 12.91 47.40
CA LYS A 268 40.03 12.20 47.38
C LYS A 268 40.79 12.58 46.11
N LYS A 269 42.05 13.01 46.27
CA LYS A 269 43.03 13.19 45.20
C LYS A 269 43.25 11.86 44.46
N SER A 270 42.96 11.80 43.17
CA SER A 270 43.52 10.81 42.24
C SER A 270 44.67 11.43 41.46
N TYR A 271 45.73 10.64 41.27
CA TYR A 271 47.03 11.04 40.71
C TYR A 271 46.96 11.29 39.19
N PRO A 272 47.87 12.11 38.64
CA PRO A 272 47.88 12.44 37.21
C PRO A 272 48.24 11.21 36.36
N MET A 273 47.33 10.81 35.48
CA MET A 273 47.61 9.95 34.32
C MET A 273 47.76 10.86 33.08
N PHE A 274 48.53 10.41 32.09
CA PHE A 274 48.81 11.15 30.85
C PHE A 274 47.52 11.57 30.12
N PRO A 275 47.51 12.71 29.40
CA PRO A 275 46.32 13.18 28.70
C PRO A 275 45.94 12.19 27.60
N THR A 276 44.82 11.50 27.77
CA THR A 276 44.16 10.75 26.69
C THR A 276 42.91 11.53 26.35
N HIS A 277 42.81 12.01 25.11
CA HIS A 277 41.61 12.68 24.64
C HIS A 277 40.57 11.61 24.32
N GLU A 278 39.64 11.37 25.24
CA GLU A 278 38.52 10.45 24.98
C GLU A 278 37.48 11.17 24.11
N GLU A 279 37.42 10.81 22.82
CA GLU A 279 36.34 11.22 21.94
C GLU A 279 35.04 10.54 22.38
N ARG A 280 34.04 11.34 22.74
CA ARG A 280 32.70 10.85 23.08
C ARG A 280 31.92 10.54 21.81
N LEU A 281 31.92 9.28 21.37
CA LEU A 281 31.02 8.81 20.32
C LEU A 281 29.57 8.85 20.81
N LYS A 282 28.68 9.49 20.04
CA LYS A 282 27.22 9.41 20.23
C LYS A 282 26.68 8.25 19.41
N TRP A 283 26.00 7.34 20.08
CA TRP A 283 25.36 6.13 19.56
C TRP A 283 23.87 6.39 19.41
N ASP A 284 23.25 5.83 18.38
CA ASP A 284 21.79 5.76 18.28
C ASP A 284 21.26 4.48 18.94
N GLU A 285 19.93 4.30 18.94
CA GLU A 285 19.26 3.15 19.58
C GLU A 285 19.56 1.79 18.91
N TYR A 286 20.27 1.79 17.76
CA TYR A 286 20.66 0.58 17.00
C TYR A 286 22.18 0.37 16.91
N GLY A 287 22.98 1.25 17.52
CA GLY A 287 24.43 1.07 17.70
C GLY A 287 25.30 1.54 16.53
N GLU A 288 24.79 2.37 15.63
CA GLU A 288 25.58 2.93 14.52
C GLU A 288 26.20 4.30 14.88
N ILE A 289 27.40 4.55 14.31
CA ILE A 289 28.19 5.76 14.55
C ILE A 289 27.73 6.84 13.57
N ILE A 290 26.94 7.80 14.05
CA ILE A 290 26.48 8.92 13.23
C ILE A 290 27.59 9.97 13.14
N ARG A 291 28.18 10.15 11.96
CA ARG A 291 28.98 11.34 11.63
C ARG A 291 28.07 12.39 10.97
N PRO A 292 27.76 13.51 11.65
CA PRO A 292 26.84 14.53 11.11
C PRO A 292 27.26 15.10 9.74
N GLU A 293 28.55 14.99 9.42
CA GLU A 293 29.18 15.49 8.19
C GLU A 293 28.81 14.63 6.96
N GLU A 294 28.51 13.35 7.12
CA GLU A 294 28.14 12.44 6.01
C GLU A 294 26.66 12.59 5.58
N PHE A 295 25.83 13.25 6.39
CA PHE A 295 24.40 13.47 6.11
C PHE A 295 24.08 14.87 5.57
N LEU A 296 25.10 15.73 5.40
CA LEU A 296 24.97 17.01 4.70
C LEU A 296 25.06 16.78 3.19
N VAL A 297 23.92 16.53 2.55
CA VAL A 297 23.84 16.41 1.08
C VAL A 297 24.08 17.79 0.44
N PRO A 298 25.13 17.96 -0.41
CA PRO A 298 25.46 19.25 -1.03
C PRO A 298 24.35 19.86 -1.91
N GLU A 299 23.40 19.05 -2.38
CA GLU A 299 22.29 19.50 -3.25
C GLU A 299 21.27 20.42 -2.52
N LEU A 300 21.25 20.41 -1.18
CA LEU A 300 20.40 21.34 -0.41
C LEU A 300 20.95 22.77 -0.36
N GLN A 301 22.25 22.98 -0.60
CA GLN A 301 22.83 24.32 -0.69
C GLN A 301 22.43 25.02 -2.00
N ALA A 302 22.27 24.25 -3.09
CA ALA A 302 21.78 24.79 -4.36
C ALA A 302 20.33 25.31 -4.23
N THR A 303 19.50 24.63 -3.43
CA THR A 303 18.12 25.08 -3.17
C THR A 303 18.03 26.32 -2.27
N GLU A 304 18.98 26.56 -1.36
CA GLU A 304 18.98 27.78 -0.54
C GLU A 304 19.47 29.01 -1.32
N GLU A 305 20.47 28.85 -2.19
CA GLU A 305 20.91 29.94 -3.07
C GLU A 305 19.86 30.32 -4.11
N GLU A 306 19.11 29.35 -4.66
CA GLU A 306 17.99 29.65 -5.58
C GLU A 306 16.81 30.32 -4.85
N LYS A 307 16.54 29.94 -3.60
CA LYS A 307 15.51 30.57 -2.76
C LYS A 307 15.84 32.03 -2.45
N SER A 308 17.13 32.35 -2.22
CA SER A 308 17.60 33.73 -2.02
C SER A 308 17.52 34.60 -3.29
N LYS A 309 17.69 34.00 -4.48
CA LYS A 309 17.57 34.69 -5.78
C LYS A 309 16.10 34.93 -6.19
N LEU A 310 15.18 34.07 -5.75
CA LEU A 310 13.74 34.27 -5.97
C LEU A 310 13.12 35.38 -5.10
N GLU A 311 13.69 35.68 -3.92
CA GLU A 311 13.26 36.82 -3.10
C GLU A 311 13.66 38.19 -3.68
N SER A 312 14.69 38.25 -4.53
CA SER A 312 15.10 39.47 -5.24
C SER A 312 14.43 39.59 -6.62
N GLY A 313 13.10 39.74 -6.61
CA GLY A 313 12.25 39.66 -7.79
C GLY A 313 12.70 40.47 -9.01
N LEU A 314 12.63 39.83 -10.17
CA LEU A 314 12.28 40.37 -11.50
C LEU A 314 12.33 39.22 -12.53
N THR A 315 11.23 38.49 -12.74
CA THR A 315 10.84 37.89 -14.03
C THR A 315 9.39 37.42 -14.00
N ASN A 316 8.74 37.46 -15.16
CA ASN A 316 7.29 37.40 -15.36
C ASN A 316 6.67 36.03 -15.09
N GLY A 317 5.58 36.03 -14.32
CA GLY A 317 4.39 35.22 -14.57
C GLY A 317 4.47 33.72 -14.27
N GLU A 318 4.41 33.37 -12.99
CA GLU A 318 3.74 32.17 -12.46
C GLU A 318 3.68 32.35 -10.93
N GLU A 319 2.47 32.56 -10.38
CA GLU A 319 2.29 32.83 -8.95
C GLU A 319 2.57 31.56 -8.13
N PRO A 320 3.55 31.58 -7.20
CA PRO A 320 3.71 30.50 -6.24
C PRO A 320 2.55 30.53 -5.24
N MET A 321 1.85 29.40 -5.18
CA MET A 321 0.89 28.92 -4.18
C MET A 321 0.75 29.79 -2.91
N GLU A 322 -0.20 30.73 -2.91
CA GLU A 322 -0.68 31.40 -1.69
C GLU A 322 -1.44 30.38 -0.84
N GLN A 323 -0.72 29.55 -0.08
CA GLN A 323 -1.27 29.13 1.20
C GLN A 323 -1.42 30.41 2.00
N ASP A 324 -2.65 30.70 2.44
CA ASP A 324 -2.99 31.80 3.35
C ASP A 324 -2.36 31.50 4.73
N LEU A 325 -1.03 31.45 4.78
CA LEU A 325 -0.17 31.56 5.95
C LEU A 325 -0.16 33.02 6.36
N SER A 326 -1.34 33.63 6.52
CA SER A 326 -1.41 34.84 7.31
C SER A 326 -1.01 34.41 8.73
N ASP A 327 0.15 34.88 9.19
CA ASP A 327 0.69 34.81 10.57
C ASP A 327 -0.28 35.37 11.64
N VAL A 328 -1.54 35.63 11.27
CA VAL A 328 -2.56 36.18 12.13
C VAL A 328 -3.10 35.04 13.01
N PRO A 329 -2.91 35.12 14.33
CA PRO A 329 -3.39 34.09 15.22
C PRO A 329 -4.91 34.11 15.26
N THR A 330 -5.47 32.92 15.34
CA THR A 330 -6.91 32.68 15.15
C THR A 330 -7.44 31.79 16.26
N LYS A 331 -8.69 32.02 16.68
CA LYS A 331 -9.44 31.19 17.61
C LYS A 331 -10.54 30.44 16.88
N CYS A 332 -10.76 29.19 17.27
CA CYS A 332 -11.92 28.43 16.81
C CYS A 332 -13.09 28.70 17.75
N THR A 333 -14.17 29.27 17.22
CA THR A 333 -15.44 29.45 17.94
C THR A 333 -16.43 28.38 17.48
N SER A 334 -17.16 27.79 18.43
CA SER A 334 -18.18 26.80 18.14
C SER A 334 -19.56 27.38 18.45
N ILE A 335 -20.47 27.27 17.49
CA ILE A 335 -21.86 27.77 17.60
C ILE A 335 -22.78 26.65 17.14
N THR A 336 -23.76 26.29 17.97
CA THR A 336 -24.81 25.36 17.58
C THR A 336 -25.89 26.12 16.82
N GLN A 337 -26.21 25.67 15.60
CA GLN A 337 -27.22 26.29 14.75
C GLN A 337 -28.16 25.22 14.20
N THR A 338 -29.47 25.50 14.25
CA THR A 338 -30.48 24.70 13.56
C THR A 338 -30.61 25.16 12.11
N LEU A 339 -30.40 24.25 11.16
CA LEU A 339 -30.57 24.50 9.73
C LEU A 339 -31.81 23.78 9.19
N GLU A 340 -32.54 24.44 8.30
CA GLU A 340 -33.64 23.82 7.55
C GLU A 340 -33.13 23.40 6.16
N ILE A 341 -33.10 22.09 5.91
CA ILE A 341 -32.69 21.51 4.64
C ILE A 341 -33.86 21.63 3.66
N ARG A 342 -33.70 22.52 2.67
CA ARG A 342 -34.61 22.68 1.53
C ARG A 342 -34.01 22.19 0.22
N ALA A 343 -32.68 22.16 0.12
CA ALA A 343 -31.96 21.61 -1.02
C ALA A 343 -32.29 20.13 -1.23
N ARG A 344 -32.23 19.68 -2.47
CA ARG A 344 -32.42 18.27 -2.82
C ARG A 344 -31.19 17.48 -2.40
N VAL A 345 -31.30 16.62 -1.40
CA VAL A 345 -30.24 15.69 -1.02
C VAL A 345 -30.46 14.35 -1.74
N THR A 346 -29.44 13.81 -2.39
CA THR A 346 -29.54 12.53 -3.09
C THR A 346 -28.25 11.73 -2.93
N TYR A 347 -28.39 10.46 -2.53
CA TYR A 347 -27.28 9.52 -2.52
C TYR A 347 -27.17 8.81 -3.87
N ILE A 348 -25.98 8.79 -4.45
CA ILE A 348 -25.66 8.03 -5.67
C ILE A 348 -24.35 7.29 -5.42
N ASP A 349 -24.39 5.97 -5.48
CA ASP A 349 -23.25 5.15 -5.12
C ASP A 349 -22.06 5.24 -6.10
N TYR A 350 -20.96 5.86 -5.67
CA TYR A 350 -19.66 5.88 -6.37
C TYR A 350 -18.52 5.45 -5.45
N GLU A 351 -18.77 4.57 -4.47
CA GLU A 351 -17.72 4.11 -3.55
C GLU A 351 -16.71 3.15 -4.19
N GLY A 352 -17.08 2.58 -5.35
CA GLY A 352 -16.29 1.67 -6.19
C GLY A 352 -15.78 0.42 -5.48
N ARG A 353 -16.63 -0.12 -4.60
CA ARG A 353 -16.50 -1.46 -4.00
C ARG A 353 -17.22 -2.50 -4.85
N SER A 354 -16.80 -3.76 -4.71
CA SER A 354 -17.55 -4.91 -5.23
C SER A 354 -18.91 -5.03 -4.56
N ASP A 355 -19.90 -5.50 -5.30
CA ASP A 355 -21.23 -5.85 -4.79
C ASP A 355 -21.25 -7.24 -4.15
N GLY A 356 -22.34 -7.54 -3.43
CA GLY A 356 -22.50 -8.80 -2.70
C GLY A 356 -22.39 -10.06 -3.57
N ASP A 357 -22.91 -10.00 -4.79
CA ASP A 357 -22.86 -11.13 -5.72
C ASP A 357 -21.45 -11.35 -6.28
N SER A 358 -20.74 -10.27 -6.63
CA SER A 358 -19.37 -10.39 -7.15
C SER A 358 -18.40 -10.85 -6.08
N ILE A 359 -18.47 -10.34 -4.84
CA ILE A 359 -17.56 -10.79 -3.77
C ILE A 359 -17.77 -12.28 -3.46
N LYS A 360 -19.02 -12.74 -3.38
CA LYS A 360 -19.36 -14.17 -3.20
C LYS A 360 -18.83 -15.01 -4.36
N LYS A 361 -18.97 -14.53 -5.60
CA LYS A 361 -18.46 -15.21 -6.80
C LYS A 361 -16.94 -15.28 -6.85
N ILE A 362 -16.25 -14.20 -6.49
CA ILE A 362 -14.78 -14.12 -6.43
C ILE A 362 -14.24 -15.13 -5.41
N ILE A 363 -14.82 -15.17 -4.20
CA ILE A 363 -14.41 -16.14 -3.16
C ILE A 363 -14.68 -17.59 -3.62
N ASN A 364 -15.83 -17.85 -4.24
CA ASN A 364 -16.18 -19.16 -4.77
C ASN A 364 -15.23 -19.62 -5.91
N GLN A 365 -14.73 -18.67 -6.70
CA GLN A 365 -13.75 -18.96 -7.76
C GLN A 365 -12.35 -19.22 -7.20
N MET A 366 -11.91 -18.45 -6.20
CA MET A 366 -10.59 -18.61 -5.57
C MET A 366 -10.48 -19.86 -4.68
N LYS A 367 -11.58 -20.27 -4.02
CA LYS A 367 -11.65 -21.40 -3.09
C LYS A 367 -10.55 -21.37 -2.00
N PRO A 368 -10.42 -20.28 -1.21
CA PRO A 368 -9.39 -20.20 -0.17
C PRO A 368 -9.48 -21.38 0.83
N ARG A 369 -8.37 -21.82 1.43
CA ARG A 369 -8.42 -22.86 2.48
C ARG A 369 -9.01 -22.32 3.78
N GLN A 370 -8.67 -21.09 4.13
CA GLN A 370 -9.19 -20.35 5.28
C GLN A 370 -9.65 -18.96 4.84
N LEU A 371 -10.72 -18.46 5.47
CA LEU A 371 -11.32 -17.17 5.20
C LEU A 371 -11.52 -16.41 6.51
N ILE A 372 -11.01 -15.18 6.59
CA ILE A 372 -11.30 -14.24 7.68
C ILE A 372 -12.10 -13.08 7.09
N ILE A 373 -13.27 -12.83 7.66
CA ILE A 373 -14.15 -11.74 7.27
C ILE A 373 -14.00 -10.63 8.30
N VAL A 374 -13.50 -9.48 7.87
CA VAL A 374 -13.35 -8.27 8.67
C VAL A 374 -14.25 -7.17 8.12
N HIS A 375 -14.27 -6.01 8.78
CA HIS A 375 -14.83 -4.75 8.28
C HIS A 375 -16.21 -4.88 7.58
N GLY A 376 -17.29 -4.85 8.34
CA GLY A 376 -18.66 -4.85 7.84
C GLY A 376 -19.68 -4.88 8.97
N PRO A 377 -20.96 -4.58 8.70
CA PRO A 377 -22.01 -4.78 9.70
C PRO A 377 -22.16 -6.28 10.00
N PRO A 378 -22.49 -6.66 11.25
CA PRO A 378 -22.52 -8.06 11.67
C PRO A 378 -23.47 -8.92 10.83
N GLU A 379 -24.58 -8.33 10.38
CA GLU A 379 -25.56 -8.99 9.50
C GLU A 379 -24.96 -9.38 8.14
N ALA A 380 -24.17 -8.49 7.52
CA ALA A 380 -23.54 -8.75 6.23
C ALA A 380 -22.35 -9.71 6.37
N SER A 381 -21.57 -9.60 7.45
CA SER A 381 -20.49 -10.54 7.74
C SER A 381 -21.00 -11.97 7.92
N GLN A 382 -22.14 -12.13 8.60
CA GLN A 382 -22.78 -13.42 8.79
C GLN A 382 -23.35 -13.98 7.48
N ASP A 383 -24.03 -13.15 6.67
CA ASP A 383 -24.54 -13.55 5.35
C ASP A 383 -23.42 -14.03 4.40
N LEU A 384 -22.28 -13.32 4.38
CA LEU A 384 -21.11 -13.74 3.61
C LEU A 384 -20.53 -15.05 4.13
N ALA A 385 -20.43 -15.21 5.45
CA ALA A 385 -19.91 -16.42 6.07
C ALA A 385 -20.77 -17.65 5.76
N GLU A 386 -22.10 -17.51 5.84
CA GLU A 386 -23.06 -18.57 5.52
C GLU A 386 -22.99 -18.94 4.03
N SER A 387 -22.95 -17.93 3.16
CA SER A 387 -22.78 -18.13 1.71
C SER A 387 -21.51 -18.91 1.39
N CYS A 388 -20.37 -18.53 1.98
CA CYS A 388 -19.08 -19.18 1.73
C CYS A 388 -19.03 -20.63 2.23
N LYS A 389 -19.67 -20.92 3.38
CA LYS A 389 -19.83 -22.28 3.91
C LYS A 389 -20.74 -23.14 3.03
N ALA A 390 -21.78 -22.56 2.44
CA ALA A 390 -22.70 -23.27 1.55
C ALA A 390 -22.05 -23.66 0.21
N PHE A 391 -21.24 -22.76 -0.39
CA PHE A 391 -20.64 -23.01 -1.70
C PHE A 391 -19.47 -23.99 -1.69
N SER A 392 -18.72 -24.06 -0.61
CA SER A 392 -17.37 -24.64 -0.67
C SER A 392 -17.24 -26.07 -0.13
N GLY A 393 -18.33 -26.69 0.30
CA GLY A 393 -18.26 -27.96 1.04
C GLY A 393 -17.53 -27.80 2.37
N LYS A 394 -17.38 -28.89 3.14
CA LYS A 394 -16.91 -28.90 4.54
C LYS A 394 -15.47 -28.37 4.78
N ASP A 395 -14.75 -27.94 3.74
CA ASP A 395 -13.29 -27.76 3.79
C ASP A 395 -12.81 -26.32 3.98
N ILE A 396 -13.70 -25.30 4.00
CA ILE A 396 -13.29 -23.91 4.28
C ILE A 396 -13.57 -23.55 5.74
N LYS A 397 -12.51 -23.19 6.47
CA LYS A 397 -12.63 -22.58 7.80
C LYS A 397 -12.90 -21.09 7.63
N VAL A 398 -14.07 -20.62 8.09
CA VAL A 398 -14.48 -19.21 8.01
C VAL A 398 -14.51 -18.61 9.41
N TYR A 399 -13.85 -17.47 9.60
CA TYR A 399 -13.76 -16.72 10.84
C TYR A 399 -14.36 -15.32 10.68
N VAL A 400 -15.06 -14.84 11.72
CA VAL A 400 -15.64 -13.50 11.80
C VAL A 400 -15.21 -12.87 13.13
N PRO A 401 -13.95 -12.43 13.27
CA PRO A 401 -13.44 -11.89 14.54
C PRO A 401 -14.09 -10.58 14.92
N LYS A 402 -14.27 -10.37 16.22
CA LYS A 402 -14.68 -9.10 16.81
C LYS A 402 -13.45 -8.20 17.03
N LEU A 403 -13.73 -6.94 17.37
CA LEU A 403 -12.69 -6.00 17.78
C LEU A 403 -11.89 -6.58 18.95
N GLN A 404 -10.55 -6.57 18.84
CA GLN A 404 -9.61 -7.15 19.82
C GLN A 404 -9.68 -8.67 19.99
N GLU A 405 -10.33 -9.39 19.07
CA GLU A 405 -10.32 -10.85 19.05
C GLU A 405 -9.15 -11.38 18.19
N THR A 406 -8.34 -12.26 18.76
CA THR A 406 -7.27 -12.95 18.03
C THR A 406 -7.81 -14.25 17.41
N VAL A 407 -7.49 -14.49 16.15
CA VAL A 407 -7.84 -15.73 15.45
C VAL A 407 -6.59 -16.52 15.16
N ASP A 408 -6.57 -17.78 15.62
CA ASP A 408 -5.57 -18.73 15.18
C ASP A 408 -5.93 -19.27 13.79
N ALA A 409 -5.25 -18.73 12.79
CA ALA A 409 -5.36 -19.12 11.39
C ALA A 409 -4.24 -20.07 10.96
N THR A 410 -3.49 -20.67 11.89
CA THR A 410 -2.46 -21.65 11.52
C THR A 410 -3.11 -22.90 10.90
N SER A 411 -2.47 -23.43 9.86
CA SER A 411 -2.82 -24.71 9.26
C SER A 411 -1.60 -25.59 9.36
N GLU A 412 -1.72 -26.72 10.05
CA GLU A 412 -0.68 -27.75 10.15
C GLU A 412 -0.53 -28.45 8.79
N THR A 413 0.15 -27.79 7.87
CA THR A 413 0.69 -28.43 6.66
C THR A 413 2.20 -28.34 6.77
N HIS A 414 2.82 -29.41 7.24
CA HIS A 414 4.28 -29.52 7.21
C HIS A 414 4.73 -29.62 5.75
N ILE A 415 5.32 -28.54 5.24
CA ILE A 415 5.89 -28.50 3.90
C ILE A 415 7.39 -28.67 4.07
N TYR A 416 7.91 -29.82 3.63
CA TYR A 416 9.34 -30.09 3.60
C TYR A 416 9.85 -29.93 2.17
N GLN A 417 11.01 -29.30 2.01
CA GLN A 417 11.68 -29.22 0.72
C GLN A 417 12.53 -30.48 0.54
N VAL A 418 12.23 -31.28 -0.47
CA VAL A 418 13.02 -32.47 -0.85
C VAL A 418 13.57 -32.26 -2.25
N ARG A 419 14.89 -32.47 -2.43
CA ARG A 419 15.53 -32.37 -3.75
C ARG A 419 15.59 -33.75 -4.41
N LEU A 420 15.11 -33.85 -5.65
CA LEU A 420 15.26 -35.06 -6.45
C LEU A 420 16.68 -35.15 -7.00
N LYS A 421 17.37 -36.28 -6.82
CA LYS A 421 18.70 -36.52 -7.41
C LYS A 421 18.57 -36.77 -8.92
N ASP A 422 19.53 -36.31 -9.72
CA ASP A 422 19.51 -36.46 -11.19
C ASP A 422 19.38 -37.92 -11.66
N SER A 423 19.96 -38.85 -10.90
CA SER A 423 19.83 -40.29 -11.15
C SER A 423 18.40 -40.81 -11.02
N LEU A 424 17.61 -40.24 -10.09
CA LEU A 424 16.20 -40.57 -9.93
C LEU A 424 15.38 -39.96 -11.06
N VAL A 425 15.59 -38.68 -11.37
CA VAL A 425 14.90 -37.99 -12.46
C VAL A 425 15.12 -38.71 -13.80
N SER A 426 16.35 -39.16 -14.05
CA SER A 426 16.70 -39.90 -15.27
C SER A 426 16.07 -41.30 -15.36
N SER A 427 15.64 -41.87 -14.23
CA SER A 427 14.99 -43.18 -14.17
C SER A 427 13.46 -43.12 -14.32
N LEU A 428 12.86 -41.93 -14.25
CA LEU A 428 11.42 -41.74 -14.32
C LEU A 428 10.87 -42.07 -15.71
N GLN A 429 9.84 -42.92 -15.74
CA GLN A 429 9.10 -43.22 -16.95
C GLN A 429 7.89 -42.30 -17.06
N PHE A 430 8.01 -41.27 -17.90
CA PHE A 430 6.94 -40.31 -18.13
C PHE A 430 5.87 -40.92 -19.05
N CYS A 431 4.65 -41.00 -18.54
CA CYS A 431 3.43 -41.28 -19.29
C CYS A 431 2.79 -39.96 -19.72
N LYS A 432 2.54 -39.80 -21.02
CA LYS A 432 1.92 -38.59 -21.58
C LYS A 432 0.39 -38.71 -21.53
N ALA A 433 -0.24 -37.95 -20.65
CA ALA A 433 -1.69 -37.88 -20.51
C ALA A 433 -2.19 -36.48 -20.93
N LYS A 434 -2.83 -36.41 -22.12
CA LYS A 434 -3.29 -35.15 -22.73
C LYS A 434 -2.17 -34.11 -22.85
N ASP A 435 -2.17 -33.10 -21.98
CA ASP A 435 -1.24 -31.95 -21.96
C ASP A 435 -0.23 -32.03 -20.80
N MET A 436 -0.20 -33.14 -20.06
CA MET A 436 0.66 -33.34 -18.89
C MET A 436 1.49 -34.62 -19.04
N GLU A 437 2.71 -34.58 -18.50
CA GLU A 437 3.58 -35.75 -18.34
C GLU A 437 3.54 -36.17 -16.87
N LEU A 438 3.34 -37.45 -16.63
CA LEU A 438 3.16 -38.01 -15.29
C LEU A 438 4.09 -39.21 -15.12
N ALA A 439 4.76 -39.29 -13.99
CA ALA A 439 5.60 -40.43 -13.62
C ALA A 439 5.35 -40.79 -12.16
N TRP A 440 5.41 -42.07 -11.85
CA TRP A 440 5.52 -42.53 -10.47
C TRP A 440 6.94 -42.28 -9.97
N ILE A 441 7.06 -41.78 -8.74
CA ILE A 441 8.33 -41.51 -8.09
C ILE A 441 8.34 -42.30 -6.78
N ASP A 442 9.22 -43.29 -6.70
CA ASP A 442 9.59 -43.91 -5.44
C ASP A 442 11.07 -43.65 -5.18
N GLY A 443 11.42 -43.43 -3.91
CA GLY A 443 12.79 -43.22 -3.53
C GLY A 443 13.00 -43.28 -2.04
N VAL A 444 14.27 -43.40 -1.64
CA VAL A 444 14.70 -43.33 -0.25
C VAL A 444 15.18 -41.92 0.05
N LEU A 445 14.74 -41.37 1.18
CA LEU A 445 15.21 -40.08 1.66
C LEU A 445 16.59 -40.25 2.30
N ASP A 446 17.58 -39.53 1.76
CA ASP A 446 18.87 -39.32 2.42
C ASP A 446 18.90 -37.94 3.08
N MET A 447 19.01 -37.95 4.40
CA MET A 447 19.04 -36.78 5.28
C MET A 447 20.48 -36.29 5.57
N ARG A 448 21.51 -36.81 4.88
CA ARG A 448 22.93 -36.57 5.22
C ARG A 448 23.66 -35.59 4.30
N VAL A 449 22.99 -35.03 3.29
CA VAL A 449 23.67 -34.31 2.20
C VAL A 449 23.49 -32.80 2.35
N GLU A 450 24.55 -32.09 2.77
CA GLU A 450 24.52 -30.62 2.93
C GLU A 450 24.67 -29.85 1.61
N LYS A 451 25.31 -30.44 0.57
CA LYS A 451 25.43 -29.84 -0.77
C LYS A 451 25.49 -30.94 -1.84
N VAL A 452 24.59 -30.87 -2.81
CA VAL A 452 24.72 -31.59 -4.08
C VAL A 452 25.03 -30.57 -5.17
N ASP A 453 26.16 -30.71 -5.84
CA ASP A 453 26.52 -29.97 -7.06
C ASP A 453 25.62 -30.44 -8.22
N THR A 454 24.39 -29.93 -8.26
CA THR A 454 23.59 -29.88 -9.48
C THR A 454 23.66 -28.43 -9.95
N GLY A 455 24.28 -28.19 -11.10
CA GLY A 455 24.54 -26.85 -11.67
C GLY A 455 23.29 -26.06 -12.08
N VAL A 456 22.40 -25.82 -11.13
CA VAL A 456 21.30 -24.85 -11.25
C VAL A 456 21.64 -23.71 -10.30
N ILE A 457 22.29 -22.70 -10.86
CA ILE A 457 22.45 -21.39 -10.23
C ILE A 457 21.04 -20.86 -9.98
N PRO A 458 20.68 -20.42 -8.76
CA PRO A 458 19.43 -19.68 -8.57
C PRO A 458 19.56 -18.38 -9.38
N GLU A 459 18.76 -18.22 -10.43
CA GLU A 459 18.52 -16.89 -11.00
C GLU A 459 17.81 -16.04 -9.93
N MET A 460 18.60 -15.32 -9.13
CA MET A 460 18.14 -14.07 -8.56
C MET A 460 18.05 -13.08 -9.71
N GLY A 461 16.86 -12.48 -9.86
CA GLY A 461 16.61 -11.47 -10.88
C GLY A 461 17.46 -10.23 -10.62
N ASP A 462 18.46 -10.02 -11.47
CA ASP A 462 19.12 -8.73 -11.60
C ASP A 462 18.33 -7.87 -12.59
N ALA A 463 17.67 -6.85 -12.03
CA ALA A 463 17.31 -5.66 -12.78
C ALA A 463 18.61 -4.93 -13.16
N LYS A 464 18.90 -4.87 -14.46
CA LYS A 464 19.90 -3.94 -15.02
C LYS A 464 19.30 -2.54 -15.05
N GLU A 465 20.01 -1.58 -14.47
CA GLU A 465 20.09 -0.22 -15.02
C GLU A 465 21.39 -0.10 -15.82
N GLU A 466 21.28 0.46 -17.01
CA GLU A 466 22.37 0.83 -17.90
C GLU A 466 22.94 2.19 -17.47
N THR A 467 24.25 2.39 -17.67
CA THR A 467 24.75 3.60 -18.35
C THR A 467 26.20 3.39 -18.85
N GLU A 468 26.34 3.68 -20.15
CA GLU A 468 27.47 4.11 -21.00
C GLU A 468 28.73 4.68 -20.28
N ASP A 469 29.96 4.72 -20.82
CA ASP A 469 30.65 4.29 -22.04
C ASP A 469 32.16 4.61 -21.81
N GLY A 470 33.08 3.92 -22.50
CA GLY A 470 34.46 4.42 -22.69
C GLY A 470 35.62 3.41 -22.67
N GLU A 471 35.94 2.85 -23.83
CA GLU A 471 37.13 2.04 -24.21
C GLU A 471 38.50 2.78 -24.08
N PRO A 472 39.67 2.18 -24.43
CA PRO A 472 40.20 0.82 -24.20
C PRO A 472 41.72 0.81 -23.79
N ALA A 473 42.26 -0.31 -23.28
CA ALA A 473 43.70 -0.68 -23.48
C ALA A 473 44.08 -2.11 -23.00
N VAL A 474 44.35 -2.98 -23.98
CA VAL A 474 45.45 -3.97 -24.20
C VAL A 474 46.16 -4.72 -23.05
N ASP A 475 46.27 -6.06 -23.24
CA ASP A 475 47.28 -7.09 -22.84
C ASP A 475 48.27 -6.77 -21.69
N VAL A 476 48.56 -7.69 -20.75
CA VAL A 476 49.58 -8.77 -20.90
C VAL A 476 49.53 -9.69 -19.65
N THR A 477 49.54 -11.02 -19.84
CA THR A 477 49.99 -12.05 -18.85
C THR A 477 51.52 -12.25 -18.89
N PRO A 478 52.21 -12.98 -17.99
CA PRO A 478 51.95 -13.37 -16.59
C PRO A 478 53.19 -13.12 -15.67
N ASP A 479 53.15 -13.65 -14.44
CA ASP A 479 54.24 -14.34 -13.72
C ASP A 479 54.79 -13.79 -12.37
N LEU A 480 54.73 -14.72 -11.40
CA LEU A 480 55.68 -15.05 -10.31
C LEU A 480 55.78 -14.25 -8.99
N THR A 481 55.24 -14.92 -7.94
CA THR A 481 55.82 -15.19 -6.60
C THR A 481 56.20 -14.03 -5.66
N THR A 482 55.45 -13.89 -4.55
CA THR A 482 55.99 -13.87 -3.17
C THR A 482 54.87 -13.87 -2.12
N GLU A 483 54.91 -14.82 -1.18
CA GLU A 483 54.22 -14.75 0.14
C GLU A 483 55.25 -14.35 1.22
N PRO A 484 54.88 -14.04 2.49
CA PRO A 484 53.58 -13.69 3.08
C PRO A 484 53.64 -12.42 4.00
N SER A 485 52.49 -12.08 4.59
CA SER A 485 52.26 -11.39 5.88
C SER A 485 51.49 -10.07 5.79
N ALA A 486 50.24 -10.11 6.26
CA ALA A 486 49.61 -9.09 7.10
C ALA A 486 48.13 -9.47 7.40
N ALA A 487 47.87 -10.74 7.74
CA ALA A 487 46.62 -11.14 8.38
C ALA A 487 46.75 -10.93 9.90
N ALA A 488 46.88 -9.67 10.29
CA ALA A 488 46.97 -9.26 11.69
C ALA A 488 46.55 -7.80 11.81
N ASN A 489 45.26 -7.51 11.60
CA ASN A 489 44.60 -6.32 12.17
C ASN A 489 43.07 -6.26 11.95
N GLN A 490 42.36 -7.39 12.05
CA GLN A 490 40.88 -7.37 12.13
C GLN A 490 40.32 -8.22 13.27
N GLN A 491 41.13 -8.46 14.31
CA GLN A 491 40.67 -9.08 15.55
C GLN A 491 41.03 -8.17 16.73
N ALA A 492 40.16 -7.20 17.03
CA ALA A 492 39.89 -6.72 18.39
C ALA A 492 39.02 -5.45 18.33
N MET A 493 37.70 -5.60 18.18
CA MET A 493 36.68 -4.72 18.82
C MET A 493 35.29 -5.38 18.83
N LYS A 494 35.21 -6.73 18.85
CA LYS A 494 33.94 -7.47 18.91
C LYS A 494 33.87 -8.40 20.13
N THR A 495 34.28 -7.87 21.27
CA THR A 495 34.06 -8.50 22.57
C THR A 495 34.02 -7.39 23.61
N LEU A 496 32.82 -7.06 24.07
CA LEU A 496 32.48 -6.45 25.35
C LEU A 496 30.99 -6.09 25.28
N PHE A 497 30.11 -7.05 25.56
CA PHE A 497 28.85 -6.92 26.33
C PHE A 497 27.97 -8.15 26.08
N GLY A 498 28.01 -9.08 27.06
CA GLY A 498 26.85 -9.84 27.52
C GLY A 498 26.41 -11.04 26.69
N GLU A 499 26.98 -12.20 26.99
CA GLU A 499 26.33 -13.49 26.81
C GLU A 499 25.08 -13.54 27.70
N ASP A 500 23.89 -13.60 27.10
CA ASP A 500 22.71 -14.22 27.72
C ASP A 500 22.31 -15.39 26.81
N GLU A 501 22.53 -16.58 27.35
CA GLU A 501 22.23 -17.87 26.76
C GLU A 501 20.75 -17.94 26.32
N ARG A 502 20.53 -17.92 25.00
CA ARG A 502 19.44 -18.71 24.41
C ARG A 502 20.09 -19.63 23.40
N GLU A 503 19.98 -20.92 23.69
CA GLU A 503 20.34 -22.02 22.80
C GLU A 503 19.72 -21.78 21.41
N ILE A 504 20.50 -21.20 20.50
CA ILE A 504 20.26 -21.32 19.07
C ILE A 504 21.00 -22.60 18.71
N SER A 505 20.27 -23.71 18.67
CA SER A 505 20.71 -24.88 17.94
C SER A 505 20.94 -24.45 16.49
N GLU A 506 22.21 -24.36 16.09
CA GLU A 506 22.62 -24.30 14.69
C GLU A 506 22.27 -25.65 14.03
N GLU A 507 20.98 -25.90 13.78
CA GLU A 507 20.57 -26.91 12.80
C GLU A 507 20.87 -26.30 11.43
N SER A 508 21.99 -26.70 10.83
CA SER A 508 22.18 -26.50 9.40
C SER A 508 20.96 -27.10 8.71
N ASP A 509 20.24 -26.31 7.91
CA ASP A 509 19.09 -26.78 7.13
C ASP A 509 19.59 -27.80 6.09
N VAL A 510 19.72 -29.07 6.49
CA VAL A 510 20.06 -30.17 5.59
C VAL A 510 18.85 -30.42 4.72
N ILE A 511 18.91 -30.00 3.45
CA ILE A 511 17.85 -30.29 2.48
C ILE A 511 17.95 -31.76 2.09
N PRO A 512 16.97 -32.61 2.44
CA PRO A 512 17.01 -34.03 2.11
C PRO A 512 17.00 -34.26 0.60
N THR A 513 17.72 -35.30 0.18
CA THR A 513 17.76 -35.74 -1.21
C THR A 513 17.02 -37.05 -1.39
N LEU A 514 16.33 -37.22 -2.51
CA LEU A 514 15.59 -38.45 -2.84
C LEU A 514 16.41 -39.30 -3.82
N GLU A 515 16.79 -40.50 -3.39
CA GLU A 515 17.58 -41.46 -4.16
C GLU A 515 16.71 -42.58 -4.75
N PRO A 516 17.07 -43.14 -5.92
CA PRO A 516 16.30 -44.22 -6.53
C PRO A 516 16.37 -45.51 -5.71
N LEU A 517 15.20 -46.17 -5.55
CA LEU A 517 15.13 -47.50 -4.97
C LEU A 517 15.78 -48.54 -5.92
N PRO A 518 16.42 -49.59 -5.38
CA PRO A 518 16.81 -50.75 -6.17
C PRO A 518 15.59 -51.40 -6.82
N ALA A 519 15.70 -51.84 -8.08
CA ALA A 519 14.60 -52.41 -8.88
C ALA A 519 13.90 -53.65 -8.25
N GLN A 520 14.48 -54.25 -7.21
CA GLN A 520 13.92 -55.38 -6.48
C GLN A 520 12.97 -54.98 -5.34
N GLU A 521 12.99 -53.71 -4.93
CA GLU A 521 12.23 -53.19 -3.78
C GLU A 521 11.12 -52.21 -4.18
N VAL A 522 10.95 -51.95 -5.49
CA VAL A 522 9.90 -51.07 -6.00
C VAL A 522 8.53 -51.75 -5.80
N PRO A 523 7.63 -51.18 -4.99
CA PRO A 523 6.28 -51.71 -4.86
C PRO A 523 5.52 -51.54 -6.19
N GLY A 524 4.75 -52.55 -6.59
CA GLY A 524 3.88 -52.43 -7.76
C GLY A 524 2.83 -51.33 -7.54
N HIS A 525 2.79 -50.34 -8.43
CA HIS A 525 1.79 -49.28 -8.37
C HIS A 525 0.40 -49.78 -8.77
N GLN A 526 -0.63 -49.26 -8.11
CA GLN A 526 -2.00 -49.47 -8.57
C GLN A 526 -2.30 -48.53 -9.72
N SER A 527 -2.96 -49.03 -10.77
CA SER A 527 -3.35 -48.20 -11.91
C SER A 527 -4.31 -47.09 -11.47
N VAL A 528 -3.89 -45.83 -11.57
CA VAL A 528 -4.74 -44.67 -11.24
C VAL A 528 -5.27 -44.05 -12.52
N PHE A 529 -6.59 -43.83 -12.57
CA PHE A 529 -7.20 -43.14 -13.69
C PHE A 529 -7.04 -41.62 -13.55
N ILE A 530 -6.53 -40.98 -14.59
CA ILE A 530 -6.31 -39.54 -14.65
C ILE A 530 -7.54 -38.88 -15.27
N ASN A 531 -8.17 -37.97 -14.51
CA ASN A 531 -9.44 -37.32 -14.82
C ASN A 531 -10.66 -38.27 -14.85
N GLU A 532 -11.87 -37.71 -14.82
CA GLU A 532 -13.06 -38.49 -15.14
C GLU A 532 -13.03 -38.89 -16.62
N PRO A 533 -12.93 -40.19 -16.94
CA PRO A 533 -12.78 -40.61 -18.33
C PRO A 533 -14.11 -40.42 -19.06
N ARG A 534 -14.12 -39.47 -20.01
CA ARG A 534 -15.28 -39.22 -20.87
C ARG A 534 -15.22 -40.16 -22.06
N LEU A 535 -16.21 -41.06 -22.16
CA LEU A 535 -16.34 -42.00 -23.28
C LEU A 535 -16.45 -41.29 -24.65
N SER A 536 -16.90 -40.03 -24.68
CA SER A 536 -16.94 -39.20 -25.90
C SER A 536 -15.54 -38.88 -26.44
N ASP A 537 -14.59 -38.59 -25.55
CA ASP A 537 -13.22 -38.24 -25.91
C ASP A 537 -12.48 -39.50 -26.37
N PHE A 538 -12.71 -40.63 -25.67
CA PHE A 538 -12.13 -41.91 -26.03
C PHE A 538 -12.62 -42.40 -27.41
N LYS A 539 -13.89 -42.17 -27.75
CA LYS A 539 -14.43 -42.46 -29.09
C LYS A 539 -13.63 -41.74 -30.20
N GLN A 540 -13.24 -40.49 -30.00
CA GLN A 540 -12.47 -39.74 -30.99
C GLN A 540 -11.07 -40.33 -31.19
N VAL A 541 -10.45 -40.86 -30.13
CA VAL A 541 -9.15 -41.52 -30.21
C VAL A 541 -9.24 -42.85 -30.93
N LEU A 542 -10.27 -43.66 -30.63
CA LEU A 542 -10.51 -44.91 -31.35
C LEU A 542 -10.73 -44.69 -32.85
N LEU A 543 -11.49 -43.65 -33.24
CA LEU A 543 -11.70 -43.30 -34.64
C LEU A 543 -10.41 -42.83 -35.34
N ARG A 544 -9.52 -42.14 -34.63
CA ARG A 544 -8.21 -41.71 -35.17
C ARG A 544 -7.30 -42.91 -35.44
N GLU A 545 -7.35 -43.93 -34.59
CA GLU A 545 -6.61 -45.19 -34.71
C GLU A 545 -7.28 -46.20 -35.66
N GLY A 546 -8.36 -45.81 -36.34
CA GLY A 546 -9.05 -46.63 -37.33
C GLY A 546 -10.00 -47.69 -36.76
N ILE A 547 -10.33 -47.61 -35.46
CA ILE A 547 -11.27 -48.51 -34.78
C ILE A 547 -12.67 -47.91 -34.87
N GLN A 548 -13.63 -48.66 -35.41
CA GLN A 548 -15.02 -48.22 -35.50
C GLN A 548 -15.65 -48.24 -34.12
N ALA A 549 -16.13 -47.09 -33.63
CA ALA A 549 -16.74 -46.98 -32.30
C ALA A 549 -18.13 -46.33 -32.40
N GLU A 550 -19.15 -46.94 -31.81
CA GLU A 550 -20.54 -46.47 -31.79
C GLU A 550 -21.12 -46.50 -30.37
N PHE A 551 -22.00 -45.54 -30.05
CA PHE A 551 -22.69 -45.51 -28.76
C PHE A 551 -24.01 -46.26 -28.85
N VAL A 552 -24.18 -47.29 -28.03
CA VAL A 552 -25.41 -48.07 -27.92
C VAL A 552 -25.82 -48.12 -26.45
N GLY A 553 -26.93 -47.46 -26.09
CA GLY A 553 -27.48 -47.52 -24.72
C GLY A 553 -26.55 -47.01 -23.61
N GLY A 554 -25.68 -46.04 -23.89
CA GLY A 554 -24.69 -45.52 -22.93
C GLY A 554 -23.40 -46.34 -22.82
N VAL A 555 -23.26 -47.39 -23.63
CA VAL A 555 -22.04 -48.20 -23.78
C VAL A 555 -21.36 -47.87 -25.10
N LEU A 556 -20.03 -47.77 -25.10
CA LEU A 556 -19.24 -47.54 -26.31
C LEU A 556 -18.82 -48.88 -26.90
N VAL A 557 -19.37 -49.25 -28.05
CA VAL A 557 -19.10 -50.52 -28.74
C VAL A 557 -18.05 -50.28 -29.83
N CYS A 558 -16.97 -51.04 -29.80
CA CYS A 558 -15.81 -50.92 -30.67
C CYS A 558 -15.67 -52.17 -31.56
N ASN A 559 -15.58 -51.99 -32.87
CA ASN A 559 -15.52 -53.04 -33.90
C ASN A 559 -16.58 -54.15 -33.74
N ASN A 560 -17.72 -53.86 -33.11
CA ASN A 560 -18.76 -54.83 -32.74
C ASN A 560 -18.28 -56.03 -31.89
N LEU A 561 -17.08 -55.96 -31.30
CA LEU A 561 -16.43 -57.05 -30.56
C LEU A 561 -16.13 -56.70 -29.10
N VAL A 562 -15.92 -55.41 -28.79
CA VAL A 562 -15.53 -54.93 -27.47
C VAL A 562 -16.47 -53.82 -27.01
N ALA A 563 -16.97 -53.91 -25.80
CA ALA A 563 -17.86 -52.95 -25.18
C ALA A 563 -17.17 -52.25 -24.00
N VAL A 564 -17.20 -50.92 -23.99
CA VAL A 564 -16.65 -50.09 -22.92
C VAL A 564 -17.79 -49.40 -22.21
N ARG A 565 -18.02 -49.76 -20.94
CA ARG A 565 -19.11 -49.23 -20.12
C ARG A 565 -18.61 -48.48 -18.89
N ARG A 566 -19.34 -47.46 -18.45
CA ARG A 566 -19.14 -46.82 -17.14
C ARG A 566 -20.09 -47.47 -16.13
N THR A 567 -19.56 -47.91 -14.99
CA THR A 567 -20.38 -48.41 -13.86
C THR A 567 -20.88 -47.24 -13.01
N GLU A 568 -21.92 -47.49 -12.20
CA GLU A 568 -22.53 -46.48 -11.30
C GLU A 568 -21.53 -45.89 -10.28
N ALA A 569 -20.45 -46.63 -9.96
CA ALA A 569 -19.34 -46.19 -9.12
C ALA A 569 -18.27 -45.37 -9.88
N GLY A 570 -18.51 -45.00 -11.14
CA GLY A 570 -17.61 -44.17 -11.94
C GLY A 570 -16.42 -44.90 -12.58
N ARG A 571 -16.30 -46.22 -12.41
CA ARG A 571 -15.23 -47.04 -13.00
C ARG A 571 -15.57 -47.46 -14.43
N ILE A 572 -14.57 -47.48 -15.31
CA ILE A 572 -14.72 -48.03 -16.66
C ILE A 572 -14.51 -49.55 -16.62
N CYS A 573 -15.42 -50.30 -17.23
CA CYS A 573 -15.30 -51.72 -17.47
C CYS A 573 -15.18 -51.96 -18.98
N LEU A 574 -14.21 -52.78 -19.36
CA LEU A 574 -13.97 -53.23 -20.73
C LEU A 574 -14.44 -54.70 -20.81
N GLU A 575 -15.45 -54.99 -21.62
CA GLU A 575 -16.05 -56.32 -21.79
C GLU A 575 -15.89 -56.76 -23.25
N GLY A 576 -15.34 -57.95 -23.52
CA GLY A 576 -15.15 -58.43 -24.90
C GLY A 576 -14.45 -59.79 -24.98
N CYS A 577 -14.41 -60.37 -26.18
CA CYS A 577 -13.65 -61.59 -26.45
C CYS A 577 -12.14 -61.30 -26.49
N HIS A 578 -11.30 -62.25 -26.09
CA HIS A 578 -9.84 -62.14 -26.17
C HIS A 578 -9.40 -62.15 -27.64
N CYS A 579 -9.28 -60.97 -28.25
CA CYS A 579 -8.83 -60.75 -29.62
C CYS A 579 -7.82 -59.59 -29.68
N ASP A 580 -7.08 -59.46 -30.78
CA ASP A 580 -6.07 -58.41 -30.93
C ASP A 580 -6.68 -57.00 -30.75
N ASP A 581 -7.91 -56.80 -31.23
CA ASP A 581 -8.68 -55.57 -31.02
C ASP A 581 -8.95 -55.29 -29.53
N TYR A 582 -9.19 -56.30 -28.70
CA TYR A 582 -9.40 -56.14 -27.26
C TYR A 582 -8.14 -55.63 -26.56
N TYR A 583 -6.98 -56.21 -26.88
CA TYR A 583 -5.71 -55.76 -26.32
C TYR A 583 -5.33 -54.37 -26.83
N ARG A 584 -5.58 -54.06 -28.11
CA ARG A 584 -5.33 -52.75 -28.70
C ARG A 584 -6.21 -51.66 -28.10
N ILE A 585 -7.50 -51.91 -27.89
CA ILE A 585 -8.42 -50.97 -27.25
C ILE A 585 -8.06 -50.76 -25.77
N ARG A 586 -7.69 -51.84 -25.07
CA ARG A 586 -7.21 -51.78 -23.68
C ARG A 586 -5.95 -50.93 -23.56
N GLU A 587 -4.99 -51.11 -24.47
CA GLU A 587 -3.74 -50.35 -24.50
C GLU A 587 -4.00 -48.86 -24.74
N LEU A 588 -4.84 -48.51 -25.72
CA LEU A 588 -5.23 -47.12 -25.99
C LEU A 588 -5.97 -46.49 -24.79
N LEU A 589 -6.81 -47.26 -24.10
CA LEU A 589 -7.51 -46.79 -22.92
C LEU A 589 -6.56 -46.49 -21.76
N TYR A 590 -5.58 -47.37 -21.53
CA TYR A 590 -4.57 -47.14 -20.49
C TYR A 590 -3.60 -46.02 -20.86
N GLN A 591 -3.09 -45.96 -22.08
CA GLN A 591 -2.21 -44.87 -22.53
C GLN A 591 -2.85 -43.48 -22.33
N GLN A 592 -4.16 -43.36 -22.49
CA GLN A 592 -4.84 -42.06 -22.43
C GLN A 592 -5.38 -41.70 -21.05
N TYR A 593 -5.77 -42.68 -20.25
CA TYR A 593 -6.50 -42.44 -19.00
C TYR A 593 -5.88 -43.08 -17.77
N ALA A 594 -4.80 -43.85 -17.86
CA ALA A 594 -4.18 -44.45 -16.68
C ALA A 594 -2.66 -44.33 -16.69
N VAL A 595 -2.09 -44.24 -15.50
CA VAL A 595 -0.69 -44.61 -15.27
C VAL A 595 -0.72 -46.01 -14.66
N VAL A 596 -0.07 -46.98 -15.31
CA VAL A 596 0.02 -48.38 -14.87
C VAL A 596 1.32 -48.60 -14.13
#